data_AF-A0A7J4ABR5-F1
#
_entry.id   AF-A0A7J4ABR5-F1
#
_cell.length_a   1.000
_cell.length_b   1.000
_cell.length_c   1.000
_cell.angle_alpha   90.00
_cell.angle_beta   90.00
_cell.angle_gamma   90.00
#
_symmetry.space_group_name_H-M   'P 1'
#
loop_
_entity.id
_entity.type
_entity.pdbx_description
1 polymer ?
#
loop_
_entity_poly.entity_id
_entity_poly.type
_entity_poly.pdbx_seq_one_letter_code
_entity_poly.pdbx_strand_id
1 'polypeptide(L)'
;MEKRGAICLVSGGVDSVTALYYVYHRIKPKDIKIIFCNYGQRTFEEEKYCITKISNLLNLEMKIIDISWLGEISTSLLTKKNLEIPETKFEDLFDAEKAKSRILRWWDPCRNAILILIALAHAESLDIRYNIKYDVYIGIRRETPVAMKDNTPEFIEIMNKLVDHATHYGGYKVYAPLITYDKDKVVRLGEELGIPWKYTYSCYRGGLGYKEVNGEKIPIHCGWCSNCRRRILAFKEANIKDPSIYLKLD
;
A
#
# COMPACT_ATOMS: atom_id res chain seq x y z
N MET A 1 10.64 7.70 27.45
CA MET A 1 9.59 7.99 26.45
C MET A 1 8.51 6.95 26.59
N GLU A 2 7.25 7.39 26.72
CA GLU A 2 6.10 6.50 26.62
C GLU A 2 6.21 5.72 25.30
N LYS A 3 6.30 4.38 25.37
CA LYS A 3 6.47 3.57 24.15
C LYS A 3 5.13 3.51 23.43
N ARG A 4 5.01 4.32 22.38
CA ARG A 4 3.85 4.40 21.49
C ARG A 4 3.70 3.12 20.66
N GLY A 5 2.46 2.79 20.31
CA GLY A 5 2.16 1.75 19.33
C GLY A 5 2.18 2.29 17.89
N ALA A 6 2.02 1.39 16.91
CA ALA A 6 1.88 1.75 15.51
C ALA A 6 0.64 1.10 14.89
N ILE A 7 -0.18 1.90 14.22
CA ILE A 7 -1.21 1.41 13.29
C ILE A 7 -0.64 1.54 11.88
N CYS A 8 -0.41 0.43 11.22
CA CYS A 8 0.11 0.37 9.85
C CYS A 8 -1.05 0.15 8.87
N LEU A 9 -1.23 1.07 7.92
CA LEU A 9 -2.12 0.93 6.78
C LEU A 9 -1.41 0.10 5.70
N VAL A 10 -1.85 -1.15 5.50
CA VAL A 10 -1.14 -2.11 4.64
C VAL A 10 -2.08 -2.74 3.63
N SER A 11 -1.79 -2.52 2.34
CA SER A 11 -2.57 -3.07 1.21
C SER A 11 -2.11 -4.45 0.74
N GLY A 12 -0.97 -4.96 1.21
CA GLY A 12 -0.37 -6.19 0.68
C GLY A 12 0.50 -5.98 -0.57
N GLY A 13 0.71 -4.74 -1.00
CA GLY A 13 1.64 -4.39 -2.08
C GLY A 13 3.08 -4.18 -1.63
N VAL A 14 4.00 -4.07 -2.59
CA VAL A 14 5.44 -3.89 -2.35
C VAL A 14 5.72 -2.75 -1.38
N ASP A 15 5.19 -1.56 -1.67
CA ASP A 15 5.47 -0.35 -0.89
C ASP A 15 4.88 -0.44 0.53
N SER A 16 3.64 -0.90 0.66
CA SER A 16 2.96 -0.98 1.96
C SER A 16 3.50 -2.09 2.86
N VAL A 17 3.87 -3.25 2.30
CA VAL A 17 4.56 -4.32 3.03
C VAL A 17 5.97 -3.88 3.44
N THR A 18 6.68 -3.15 2.57
CA THR A 18 8.00 -2.58 2.94
C THR A 18 7.89 -1.57 4.08
N ALA A 19 6.88 -0.72 4.06
CA ALA A 19 6.63 0.21 5.17
C ALA A 19 6.33 -0.55 6.49
N LEU A 20 5.54 -1.63 6.43
CA LEU A 20 5.27 -2.47 7.60
C LEU A 20 6.57 -3.09 8.15
N TYR A 21 7.40 -3.69 7.29
CA TYR A 21 8.68 -4.26 7.71
C TYR A 21 9.65 -3.20 8.23
N TYR A 22 9.65 -2.00 7.65
CA TYR A 22 10.42 -0.88 8.17
C TYR A 22 9.99 -0.53 9.60
N VAL A 23 8.68 -0.43 9.86
CA VAL A 23 8.15 -0.18 11.20
C VAL A 23 8.54 -1.32 12.15
N TYR A 24 8.37 -2.57 11.72
CA TYR A 24 8.67 -3.75 12.51
C TYR A 24 10.15 -3.85 12.92
N HIS A 25 11.07 -3.65 11.96
CA HIS A 25 12.49 -3.87 12.18
C HIS A 25 13.28 -2.63 12.59
N ARG A 26 12.89 -1.42 12.15
CA ARG A 26 13.63 -0.18 12.41
C ARG A 26 13.02 0.67 13.51
N ILE A 27 11.71 0.86 13.48
CA ILE A 27 11.00 1.68 14.49
C ILE A 27 10.80 0.91 15.79
N LYS A 28 10.43 -0.38 15.71
CA LYS A 28 10.23 -1.27 16.86
C LYS A 28 9.30 -0.67 17.94
N PRO A 29 8.07 -0.26 17.58
CA PRO A 29 7.10 0.25 18.55
C PRO A 29 6.67 -0.85 19.54
N LYS A 30 5.96 -0.48 20.60
CA LYS A 30 5.53 -1.42 21.65
C LYS A 30 4.52 -2.45 21.15
N ASP A 31 3.65 -2.04 20.25
CA ASP A 31 2.62 -2.85 19.60
C ASP A 31 2.48 -2.39 18.14
N ILE A 32 2.14 -3.32 17.25
CA ILE A 32 1.87 -3.04 15.84
C ILE A 32 0.54 -3.67 15.47
N LYS A 33 -0.37 -2.85 14.94
CA LYS A 33 -1.65 -3.28 14.37
C LYS A 33 -1.68 -3.00 12.89
N ILE A 34 -2.18 -3.94 12.11
CA ILE A 34 -2.40 -3.76 10.68
C ILE A 34 -3.86 -3.38 10.45
N ILE A 35 -4.09 -2.34 9.65
CA ILE A 35 -5.38 -2.05 9.05
C ILE A 35 -5.28 -2.30 7.55
N PHE A 36 -6.13 -3.19 7.05
CA PHE A 36 -6.34 -3.44 5.62
C PHE A 36 -7.76 -3.01 5.27
N CYS A 37 -7.92 -2.17 4.25
CA CYS A 37 -9.23 -1.63 3.87
C CYS A 37 -9.76 -2.28 2.58
N ASN A 38 -11.00 -2.72 2.62
CA ASN A 38 -11.79 -3.04 1.44
C ASN A 38 -12.49 -1.76 0.95
N TYR A 39 -12.01 -1.15 -0.11
CA TYR A 39 -12.68 0.00 -0.75
C TYR A 39 -13.39 -0.40 -2.04
N GLY A 40 -13.72 -1.69 -2.19
CA GLY A 40 -14.38 -2.23 -3.38
C GLY A 40 -13.41 -2.53 -4.52
N GLN A 41 -12.10 -2.55 -4.26
CA GLN A 41 -11.09 -2.78 -5.28
C GLN A 41 -11.17 -4.18 -5.87
N ARG A 42 -10.94 -4.28 -7.19
CA ARG A 42 -10.87 -5.55 -7.94
C ARG A 42 -9.75 -6.49 -7.48
N THR A 43 -8.76 -5.95 -6.76
CA THR A 43 -7.58 -6.64 -6.25
C THR A 43 -7.76 -7.18 -4.83
N PHE A 44 -8.94 -6.97 -4.22
CA PHE A 44 -9.16 -7.21 -2.79
C PHE A 44 -8.78 -8.63 -2.35
N GLU A 45 -9.17 -9.66 -3.10
CA GLU A 45 -8.92 -11.05 -2.71
C GLU A 45 -7.42 -11.39 -2.73
N GLU A 46 -6.70 -10.99 -3.77
CA GLU A 46 -5.25 -11.21 -3.85
C GLU A 46 -4.47 -10.38 -2.82
N GLU A 47 -4.86 -9.12 -2.62
CA GLU A 47 -4.30 -8.24 -1.59
C GLU A 47 -4.51 -8.82 -0.19
N LYS A 48 -5.75 -9.24 0.12
CA LYS A 48 -6.14 -9.88 1.38
C LYS A 48 -5.33 -11.14 1.64
N TYR A 49 -5.18 -11.99 0.63
CA TYR A 49 -4.36 -13.19 0.72
C TYR A 49 -2.91 -12.86 1.11
N CYS A 50 -2.29 -11.93 0.38
CA CYS A 50 -0.92 -11.49 0.63
C CYS A 50 -0.74 -10.92 2.04
N ILE A 51 -1.59 -9.97 2.45
CA ILE A 51 -1.45 -9.33 3.76
C ILE A 51 -1.75 -10.31 4.91
N THR A 52 -2.66 -11.28 4.73
CA THR A 52 -2.89 -12.33 5.73
C THR A 52 -1.65 -13.22 5.92
N LYS A 53 -0.93 -13.53 4.83
CA LYS A 53 0.33 -14.28 4.93
C LYS A 53 1.39 -13.49 5.67
N ILE A 54 1.55 -12.21 5.33
CA ILE A 54 2.50 -11.31 5.99
C ILE A 54 2.17 -11.13 7.48
N SER A 55 0.90 -10.88 7.83
CA SER A 55 0.47 -10.70 9.22
C SER A 55 0.77 -11.94 10.06
N ASN A 56 0.53 -13.13 9.52
CA ASN A 56 0.82 -14.39 10.21
C ASN A 56 2.32 -14.62 10.39
N LEU A 57 3.14 -14.29 9.38
CA LEU A 57 4.60 -14.42 9.47
C LEU A 57 5.21 -13.50 10.53
N LEU A 58 4.65 -12.30 10.68
CA LEU A 58 5.10 -11.33 11.68
C LEU A 58 4.39 -11.48 13.05
N ASN A 59 3.42 -12.40 13.15
CA ASN A 59 2.53 -12.57 14.30
C ASN A 59 1.86 -11.26 14.74
N LEU A 60 1.29 -10.52 13.78
CA LEU A 60 0.63 -9.22 13.99
C LEU A 60 -0.89 -9.32 13.85
N GLU A 61 -1.59 -8.58 14.71
CA GLU A 61 -3.04 -8.41 14.61
C GLU A 61 -3.39 -7.61 13.35
N MET A 62 -4.32 -8.15 12.55
CA MET A 62 -4.85 -7.48 11.37
C MET A 62 -6.35 -7.26 11.49
N LYS A 63 -6.78 -6.02 11.29
CA LYS A 63 -8.19 -5.66 11.15
C LYS A 63 -8.51 -5.33 9.69
N ILE A 64 -9.57 -5.94 9.17
CA ILE A 64 -10.14 -5.59 7.87
C ILE A 64 -11.26 -4.59 8.09
N ILE A 65 -11.24 -3.45 7.39
CA ILE A 65 -12.27 -2.42 7.46
C ILE A 65 -12.96 -2.30 6.10
N ASP A 66 -14.28 -2.46 6.09
CA ASP A 66 -15.08 -2.29 4.88
C ASP A 66 -15.46 -0.81 4.69
N ILE A 67 -15.00 -0.26 3.57
CA ILE A 67 -15.34 1.05 3.04
C ILE A 67 -15.69 0.93 1.55
N SER A 68 -16.37 -0.15 1.18
CA SER A 68 -16.73 -0.46 -0.21
C SER A 68 -17.58 0.63 -0.87
N TRP A 69 -18.30 1.43 -0.08
CA TRP A 69 -18.98 2.66 -0.51
C TRP A 69 -18.06 3.63 -1.27
N LEU A 70 -16.74 3.65 -0.99
CA LEU A 70 -15.78 4.48 -1.71
C LEU A 70 -15.68 4.04 -3.19
N GLY A 71 -15.72 2.74 -3.45
CA GLY A 71 -15.70 2.20 -4.81
C GLY A 71 -17.02 2.41 -5.57
N GLU A 72 -18.14 2.54 -4.86
CA GLU A 72 -19.43 2.88 -5.45
C GLU A 72 -19.39 4.29 -6.06
N ILE A 73 -18.89 5.27 -5.31
CA ILE A 73 -18.81 6.68 -5.74
C ILE A 73 -17.60 7.00 -6.62
N SER A 74 -16.56 6.17 -6.58
CA SER A 74 -15.35 6.36 -7.39
C SER A 74 -15.63 6.18 -8.88
N THR A 75 -14.78 6.74 -9.75
CA THR A 75 -14.75 6.45 -11.20
C THR A 75 -13.48 5.69 -11.62
N SER A 76 -12.64 5.33 -10.64
CA SER A 76 -11.37 4.62 -10.84
C SER A 76 -11.55 3.25 -11.47
N LEU A 77 -10.62 2.87 -12.33
CA LEU A 77 -10.53 1.51 -12.87
C LEU A 77 -10.24 0.46 -11.77
N LEU A 78 -9.70 0.87 -10.61
CA LEU A 78 -9.46 -0.02 -9.48
C LEU A 78 -10.76 -0.59 -8.92
N THR A 79 -11.87 0.15 -9.00
CA THR A 79 -13.16 -0.22 -8.41
C THR A 79 -14.23 -0.51 -9.47
N LYS A 80 -14.09 -0.01 -10.70
CA LYS A 80 -15.00 -0.35 -11.81
C LYS A 80 -14.62 -1.68 -12.47
N LYS A 81 -15.05 -2.79 -11.87
CA LYS A 81 -14.70 -4.18 -12.24
C LYS A 81 -15.05 -4.55 -13.70
N ASN A 82 -16.07 -3.92 -14.28
CA ASN A 82 -16.52 -4.21 -15.65
C ASN A 82 -15.68 -3.55 -16.74
N LEU A 83 -14.76 -2.64 -16.38
CA LEU A 83 -13.89 -1.96 -17.33
C LEU A 83 -12.58 -2.72 -17.52
N GLU A 84 -12.07 -2.73 -18.75
CA GLU A 84 -10.78 -3.32 -19.05
C GLU A 84 -9.62 -2.50 -18.49
N ILE A 85 -8.56 -3.19 -18.09
CA ILE A 85 -7.31 -2.55 -17.66
C ILE A 85 -6.42 -2.34 -18.88
N PRO A 86 -6.13 -1.07 -19.26
CA PRO A 86 -5.34 -0.78 -20.44
C PRO A 86 -3.89 -1.26 -20.27
N GLU A 87 -3.32 -1.76 -21.36
CA GLU A 87 -1.89 -2.01 -21.44
C GLU A 87 -1.09 -0.71 -21.35
N THR A 88 0.01 -0.76 -20.60
CA THR A 88 1.01 0.30 -20.54
C THR A 88 2.31 -0.29 -21.07
N LYS A 89 2.83 0.25 -22.16
CA LYS A 89 4.16 -0.11 -22.66
C LYS A 89 5.23 0.41 -21.70
N PHE A 90 6.38 -0.26 -21.63
CA PHE A 90 7.49 0.16 -20.77
C PHE A 90 7.99 1.57 -21.12
N GLU A 91 8.12 1.89 -22.42
CA GLU A 91 8.54 3.21 -22.92
C GLU A 91 7.59 4.35 -22.49
N ASP A 92 6.30 4.05 -22.38
CA ASP A 92 5.30 5.04 -21.99
C ASP A 92 5.30 5.32 -20.49
N LEU A 93 5.90 4.44 -19.67
CA LEU A 93 5.75 4.46 -18.22
C LEU A 93 6.29 5.75 -17.59
N PHE A 94 7.39 6.25 -18.15
CA PHE A 94 8.09 7.44 -17.67
C PHE A 94 7.94 8.67 -18.58
N ASP A 95 7.13 8.57 -19.64
CA ASP A 95 6.67 9.73 -20.39
C ASP A 95 5.71 10.56 -19.52
N ALA A 96 6.01 11.84 -19.30
CA ALA A 96 5.29 12.68 -18.35
C ALA A 96 3.85 12.96 -18.78
N GLU A 97 3.59 13.21 -20.07
CA GLU A 97 2.24 13.51 -20.58
C GLU A 97 1.37 12.25 -20.57
N LYS A 98 1.93 11.11 -20.99
CA LYS A 98 1.24 9.83 -20.89
C LYS A 98 1.03 9.41 -19.43
N ALA A 99 1.97 9.70 -18.53
CA ALA A 99 1.78 9.43 -17.10
C ALA A 99 0.65 10.28 -16.51
N LYS A 100 0.60 11.57 -16.85
CA LYS A 100 -0.45 12.50 -16.40
C LYS A 100 -1.84 12.06 -16.86
N SER A 101 -1.99 11.61 -18.10
CA SER A 101 -3.29 11.11 -18.60
C SER A 101 -3.70 9.77 -17.97
N ARG A 102 -2.73 8.92 -17.59
CA ARG A 102 -3.00 7.63 -16.93
C ARG A 102 -3.34 7.75 -15.46
N ILE A 103 -2.72 8.68 -14.71
CA ILE A 103 -2.78 8.68 -13.24
C ILE A 103 -4.22 8.80 -12.71
N LEU A 104 -5.05 9.60 -13.38
CA LEU A 104 -6.45 9.80 -13.01
C LEU A 104 -7.32 8.55 -13.19
N ARG A 105 -6.89 7.59 -14.03
CA ARG A 105 -7.61 6.30 -14.19
C ARG A 105 -7.56 5.45 -12.92
N TRP A 106 -6.56 5.69 -12.06
CA TRP A 106 -6.32 4.95 -10.82
C TRP A 106 -6.71 5.74 -9.57
N TRP A 107 -7.31 6.92 -9.77
CA TRP A 107 -7.64 7.86 -8.70
C TRP A 107 -8.98 7.50 -8.05
N ASP A 108 -8.92 6.92 -6.87
CA ASP A 108 -10.08 6.85 -5.97
C ASP A 108 -10.13 8.15 -5.14
N PRO A 109 -11.27 8.88 -5.13
CA PRO A 109 -11.35 10.21 -4.58
C PRO A 109 -11.01 10.22 -3.08
N CYS A 110 -10.03 11.04 -2.69
CA CYS A 110 -9.62 11.23 -1.30
C CYS A 110 -9.22 9.94 -0.56
N ARG A 111 -8.88 8.86 -1.28
CA ARG A 111 -8.66 7.53 -0.69
C ARG A 111 -7.63 7.57 0.43
N ASN A 112 -6.44 8.12 0.21
CA ASN A 112 -5.40 8.10 1.24
C ASN A 112 -5.80 8.90 2.50
N ALA A 113 -6.52 10.01 2.33
CA ALA A 113 -7.04 10.79 3.46
C ALA A 113 -8.06 9.99 4.28
N ILE A 114 -9.00 9.32 3.61
CA ILE A 114 -9.99 8.44 4.26
C ILE A 114 -9.29 7.31 5.03
N LEU A 115 -8.31 6.64 4.42
CA LEU A 115 -7.53 5.58 5.07
C LEU A 115 -6.82 6.08 6.34
N ILE A 116 -6.19 7.27 6.27
CA ILE A 116 -5.53 7.88 7.42
C ILE A 116 -6.55 8.23 8.51
N LEU A 117 -7.69 8.83 8.16
CA LEU A 117 -8.74 9.18 9.13
C LEU A 117 -9.31 7.96 9.84
N ILE A 118 -9.48 6.84 9.13
CA ILE A 118 -9.88 5.55 9.74
C ILE A 118 -8.84 5.07 10.75
N ALA A 119 -7.55 5.14 10.40
CA ALA A 119 -6.47 4.75 11.30
C ALA A 119 -6.38 5.68 12.53
N LEU A 120 -6.59 6.99 12.35
CA LEU A 120 -6.62 7.96 13.45
C LEU A 120 -7.81 7.74 14.38
N ALA A 121 -9.01 7.48 13.84
CA ALA A 121 -10.18 7.15 14.65
C ALA A 121 -9.95 5.89 15.49
N HIS A 122 -9.27 4.88 14.93
CA HIS A 122 -8.90 3.68 15.68
C HIS A 122 -7.82 3.99 16.74
N ALA A 123 -6.79 4.77 16.40
CA ALA A 123 -5.75 5.18 17.34
C ALA A 123 -6.34 5.91 18.55
N GLU A 124 -7.24 6.86 18.32
CA GLU A 124 -7.89 7.63 19.39
C GLU A 124 -8.86 6.76 20.21
N SER A 125 -9.59 5.85 19.59
CA SER A 125 -10.43 4.89 20.33
C SER A 125 -9.60 4.02 21.30
N LEU A 126 -8.40 3.62 20.89
CA LEU A 126 -7.48 2.88 21.75
C LEU A 126 -6.91 3.76 22.88
N ASP A 127 -6.61 5.04 22.60
CA ASP A 127 -6.15 5.99 23.61
C ASP A 127 -7.24 6.25 24.65
N ILE A 128 -8.48 6.56 24.23
CA ILE A 128 -9.63 6.77 25.12
C ILE A 128 -9.88 5.56 26.01
N ARG A 129 -9.82 4.34 25.45
CA ARG A 129 -10.19 3.12 26.16
C ARG A 129 -9.08 2.57 27.06
N TYR A 130 -7.83 2.71 26.64
CA TYR A 130 -6.69 2.01 27.26
C TYR A 130 -5.52 2.92 27.65
N ASN A 131 -5.59 4.23 27.35
CA ASN A 131 -4.53 5.20 27.56
C ASN A 131 -3.21 4.78 26.88
N ILE A 132 -3.31 4.31 25.64
CA ILE A 132 -2.17 3.92 24.80
C ILE A 132 -2.28 4.64 23.46
N LYS A 133 -1.30 5.50 23.17
CA LYS A 133 -1.20 6.21 21.89
C LYS A 133 -0.58 5.35 20.79
N TYR A 134 -1.20 5.37 19.62
CA TYR A 134 -0.69 4.74 18.40
C TYR A 134 -0.45 5.81 17.33
N ASP A 135 0.74 5.79 16.71
CA ASP A 135 0.99 6.60 15.52
C ASP A 135 0.57 5.83 14.26
N VAL A 136 0.20 6.57 13.21
CA VAL A 136 -0.27 6.00 11.95
C VAL A 136 0.88 5.95 10.95
N TYR A 137 1.08 4.81 10.31
CA TYR A 137 2.08 4.60 9.28
C TYR A 137 1.41 4.18 7.97
N ILE A 138 1.78 4.82 6.87
CA ILE A 138 1.23 4.56 5.55
C ILE A 138 2.36 4.43 4.51
N GLY A 139 2.35 3.33 3.74
CA GLY A 139 3.37 3.04 2.74
C GLY A 139 3.16 3.73 1.39
N ILE A 140 2.82 5.01 1.38
CA ILE A 140 2.73 5.80 0.14
C ILE A 140 4.11 6.32 -0.27
N ARG A 141 4.27 6.53 -1.58
CA ARG A 141 5.51 6.99 -2.22
C ARG A 141 5.18 8.03 -3.28
N ARG A 142 6.01 9.06 -3.40
CA ARG A 142 5.88 10.04 -4.48
C ARG A 142 6.18 9.37 -5.82
N GLU A 143 5.14 9.19 -6.64
CA GLU A 143 5.31 8.59 -7.95
C GLU A 143 6.06 9.53 -8.91
N THR A 144 6.92 8.92 -9.74
CA THR A 144 7.63 9.58 -10.85
C THR A 144 7.12 9.04 -12.18
N PRO A 145 7.06 9.87 -13.25
CA PRO A 145 7.42 11.30 -13.27
C PRO A 145 6.33 12.23 -12.71
N VAL A 146 5.09 11.76 -12.59
CA VAL A 146 3.95 12.55 -12.10
C VAL A 146 3.41 11.93 -10.82
N ALA A 147 3.30 12.73 -9.76
CA ALA A 147 2.77 12.31 -8.48
C ALA A 147 1.29 12.68 -8.32
N MET A 148 0.52 11.79 -7.68
CA MET A 148 -0.77 12.16 -7.10
C MET A 148 -0.55 13.11 -5.93
N LYS A 149 -1.47 14.05 -5.71
CA LYS A 149 -1.33 15.07 -4.66
C LYS A 149 -1.27 14.46 -3.26
N ASP A 150 -2.00 13.38 -3.02
CA ASP A 150 -2.07 12.65 -1.75
C ASP A 150 -0.93 11.62 -1.55
N ASN A 151 0.09 11.66 -2.42
CA ASN A 151 1.32 10.88 -2.34
C ASN A 151 2.55 11.78 -2.12
N THR A 152 2.38 12.93 -1.47
CA THR A 152 3.45 13.95 -1.31
C THR A 152 3.81 14.20 0.15
N PRO A 153 5.02 14.69 0.45
CA PRO A 153 5.39 15.14 1.79
C PRO A 153 4.43 16.24 2.32
N GLU A 154 4.00 17.15 1.46
CA GLU A 154 3.08 18.25 1.81
C GLU A 154 1.72 17.70 2.26
N PHE A 155 1.22 16.64 1.61
CA PHE A 155 0.00 15.96 2.06
C PHE A 155 0.16 15.39 3.47
N ILE A 156 1.29 14.74 3.78
CA ILE A 156 1.55 14.21 5.13
C ILE A 156 1.65 15.33 6.17
N GLU A 157 2.25 16.48 5.82
CA GLU A 157 2.26 17.64 6.70
C GLU A 157 0.84 18.15 7.00
N ILE A 158 0.00 18.27 5.96
CA ILE A 158 -1.41 18.68 6.11
C ILE A 158 -2.18 17.68 6.98
N MET A 159 -2.00 16.37 6.75
CA MET A 159 -2.64 15.34 7.58
C MET A 159 -2.19 15.43 9.04
N ASN A 160 -0.91 15.74 9.31
CA ASN A 160 -0.44 15.95 10.68
C ASN A 160 -1.03 17.21 11.34
N LYS A 161 -1.31 18.28 10.59
CA LYS A 161 -2.05 19.44 11.11
C LYS A 161 -3.51 19.08 11.38
N LEU A 162 -4.13 18.27 10.52
CA LEU A 162 -5.50 17.81 10.69
C LEU A 162 -5.66 16.94 11.93
N VAL A 163 -4.67 16.10 12.27
CA VAL A 163 -4.70 15.22 13.47
C VAL A 163 -5.06 16.00 14.73
N ASP A 164 -4.43 17.16 14.94
CA ASP A 164 -4.63 17.97 16.16
C ASP A 164 -6.01 18.63 16.22
N HIS A 165 -6.77 18.64 15.12
CA HIS A 165 -8.14 19.16 15.04
C HIS A 165 -9.20 18.07 14.87
N ALA A 166 -8.83 16.93 14.32
CA ALA A 166 -9.71 15.79 14.07
C ALA A 166 -9.76 14.81 15.26
N THR A 167 -8.86 14.95 16.22
CA THR A 167 -8.82 14.16 17.46
C THR A 167 -8.93 15.09 18.66
N HIS A 168 -9.59 14.63 19.73
CA HIS A 168 -9.81 15.38 20.95
C HIS A 168 -8.52 15.54 21.77
N TYR A 169 -7.73 14.46 21.91
CA TYR A 169 -6.51 14.50 22.71
C TYR A 169 -5.28 14.97 21.94
N GLY A 170 -5.32 14.93 20.61
CA GLY A 170 -4.19 15.31 19.77
C GLY A 170 -2.91 14.49 20.03
N GLY A 171 -1.82 14.97 19.45
CA GLY A 171 -0.49 14.45 19.72
C GLY A 171 -0.21 13.08 19.09
N TYR A 172 -1.03 12.62 18.14
CA TYR A 172 -0.73 11.52 17.21
C TYR A 172 0.10 12.03 16.04
N LYS A 173 0.80 11.12 15.34
CA LYS A 173 1.52 11.46 14.11
C LYS A 173 1.20 10.49 12.98
N VAL A 174 1.22 11.02 11.77
CA VAL A 174 1.13 10.26 10.53
C VAL A 174 2.50 10.26 9.86
N TYR A 175 3.02 9.06 9.58
CA TYR A 175 4.31 8.85 8.94
C TYR A 175 4.16 8.12 7.61
N ALA A 176 4.88 8.59 6.59
CA ALA A 176 5.07 7.90 5.33
C ALA A 176 6.56 7.64 5.11
N PRO A 177 7.14 6.57 5.69
CA PRO A 177 8.59 6.37 5.75
C PRO A 177 9.25 6.21 4.37
N LEU A 178 8.47 5.87 3.34
CA LEU A 178 8.95 5.64 1.98
C LEU A 178 8.64 6.81 1.03
N ILE A 179 8.11 7.93 1.51
CA ILE A 179 7.53 8.99 0.66
C ILE A 179 8.51 9.52 -0.40
N THR A 180 9.80 9.60 -0.07
CA THR A 180 10.87 10.10 -0.94
C THR A 180 11.63 9.00 -1.69
N TYR A 181 11.26 7.73 -1.52
CA TYR A 181 12.02 6.62 -2.09
C TYR A 181 11.66 6.42 -3.57
N ASP A 182 12.66 5.98 -4.33
CA ASP A 182 12.42 5.39 -5.64
C ASP A 182 12.03 3.92 -5.48
N LYS A 183 11.38 3.35 -6.48
CA LYS A 183 10.78 2.01 -6.35
C LYS A 183 11.84 0.91 -6.22
N ASP A 184 12.99 1.06 -6.86
CA ASP A 184 14.14 0.16 -6.70
C ASP A 184 14.69 0.22 -5.25
N LYS A 185 14.78 1.41 -4.65
CA LYS A 185 15.20 1.60 -3.26
C LYS A 185 14.23 0.94 -2.28
N VAL A 186 12.92 0.98 -2.55
CA VAL A 186 11.90 0.24 -1.78
C VAL A 186 12.17 -1.26 -1.84
N VAL A 187 12.45 -1.80 -3.03
CA VAL A 187 12.76 -3.23 -3.20
C VAL A 187 14.08 -3.60 -2.51
N ARG A 188 15.14 -2.79 -2.61
CA ARG A 188 16.40 -3.04 -1.88
C ARG A 188 16.20 -3.03 -0.36
N LEU A 189 15.46 -2.05 0.15
CA LEU A 189 15.14 -1.97 1.57
C LEU A 189 14.34 -3.20 2.02
N GLY A 190 13.33 -3.61 1.25
CA GLY A 190 12.55 -4.77 1.60
C GLY A 190 13.33 -6.09 1.57
N GLU A 191 14.30 -6.22 0.65
CA GLU A 191 15.20 -7.37 0.60
C GLU A 191 16.11 -7.40 1.83
N GLU A 192 16.69 -6.24 2.20
CA GLU A 192 17.48 -6.08 3.43
C GLU A 192 16.68 -6.47 4.68
N LEU A 193 15.38 -6.15 4.70
CA LEU A 193 14.47 -6.47 5.79
C LEU A 193 13.90 -7.89 5.73
N GLY A 194 14.24 -8.69 4.71
CA GLY A 194 13.82 -10.09 4.60
C GLY A 194 12.35 -10.27 4.18
N ILE A 195 11.81 -9.38 3.36
CA ILE A 195 10.42 -9.49 2.88
C ILE A 195 10.25 -10.70 1.97
N PRO A 196 9.27 -11.59 2.23
CA PRO A 196 8.94 -12.68 1.32
C PRO A 196 8.12 -12.15 0.14
N TRP A 197 8.80 -11.65 -0.90
CA TRP A 197 8.18 -10.95 -2.04
C TRP A 197 7.07 -11.72 -2.77
N LYS A 198 7.04 -13.06 -2.65
CA LYS A 198 5.95 -13.93 -3.15
C LYS A 198 4.59 -13.63 -2.51
N TYR A 199 4.59 -13.05 -1.31
CA TYR A 199 3.41 -12.61 -0.57
C TYR A 199 3.17 -11.10 -0.72
N THR A 200 3.46 -10.56 -1.91
CA THR A 200 3.11 -9.17 -2.26
C THR A 200 2.39 -9.09 -3.60
N TYR A 201 1.37 -8.22 -3.70
CA TYR A 201 0.55 -8.07 -4.89
C TYR A 201 0.58 -6.63 -5.42
N SER A 202 0.77 -6.46 -6.73
CA SER A 202 0.88 -5.12 -7.35
C SER A 202 0.00 -4.97 -8.60
N CYS A 203 -0.60 -6.04 -9.08
CA CYS A 203 -1.37 -6.00 -10.31
C CYS A 203 -2.65 -5.19 -10.12
N TYR A 204 -2.91 -4.23 -11.02
CA TYR A 204 -4.19 -3.49 -11.02
C TYR A 204 -5.33 -4.25 -11.68
N ARG A 205 -5.07 -5.36 -12.40
CA ARG A 205 -6.15 -6.15 -13.02
C ARG A 205 -6.97 -6.90 -11.98
N GLY A 206 -6.33 -7.50 -10.97
CA GLY A 206 -6.97 -8.41 -10.02
C GLY A 206 -7.65 -9.59 -10.72
N GLY A 207 -8.24 -10.49 -9.93
CA GLY A 207 -9.08 -11.58 -10.42
C GLY A 207 -8.37 -12.58 -11.33
N LEU A 208 -7.05 -12.78 -11.14
CA LEU A 208 -6.25 -13.69 -11.98
C LEU A 208 -6.02 -15.05 -11.33
N GLY A 209 -6.46 -15.19 -10.09
CA GLY A 209 -6.25 -16.40 -9.32
C GLY A 209 -4.79 -16.58 -8.92
N TYR A 210 -4.42 -17.84 -8.70
CA TYR A 210 -3.18 -18.23 -8.05
C TYR A 210 -2.54 -19.38 -8.81
N LYS A 211 -1.21 -19.43 -8.79
CA LYS A 211 -0.43 -20.58 -9.22
C LYS A 211 0.21 -21.24 -8.02
N GLU A 212 0.14 -22.56 -7.94
CA GLU A 212 0.85 -23.32 -6.92
C GLU A 212 2.31 -23.52 -7.33
N VAL A 213 3.23 -23.16 -6.44
CA VAL A 213 4.69 -23.33 -6.61
C VAL A 213 5.24 -23.85 -5.31
N ASN A 214 5.79 -25.07 -5.32
CA ASN A 214 6.36 -25.73 -4.14
C ASN A 214 5.40 -25.77 -2.93
N GLY A 215 4.11 -26.05 -3.17
CA GLY A 215 3.07 -26.10 -2.14
C GLY A 215 2.59 -24.72 -1.64
N GLU A 216 3.08 -23.62 -2.22
CA GLU A 216 2.63 -22.27 -1.90
C GLU A 216 1.77 -21.69 -3.02
N LYS A 217 0.71 -20.98 -2.66
CA LYS A 217 -0.14 -20.26 -3.62
C LYS A 217 0.45 -18.87 -3.87
N ILE A 218 0.82 -18.59 -5.11
CA ILE A 218 1.36 -17.30 -5.54
C ILE A 218 0.31 -16.61 -6.41
N PRO A 219 -0.14 -15.38 -6.07
CA PRO A 219 -1.12 -14.67 -6.89
C PRO A 219 -0.54 -14.31 -8.24
N ILE A 220 -1.38 -14.36 -9.27
CA ILE A 220 -0.98 -14.10 -10.65
C ILE A 220 -1.10 -12.60 -10.96
N HIS A 221 -0.06 -12.04 -11.57
CA HIS A 221 0.02 -10.68 -12.07
C HIS A 221 -0.24 -10.66 -13.58
N CYS A 222 -0.83 -9.57 -14.08
CA CYS A 222 -1.14 -9.49 -15.51
C CYS A 222 0.14 -9.31 -16.35
N GLY A 223 1.06 -8.47 -15.88
CA GLY A 223 2.29 -8.11 -16.59
C GLY A 223 2.19 -6.86 -17.46
N TRP A 224 1.00 -6.52 -17.95
CA TRP A 224 0.82 -5.37 -18.86
C TRP A 224 0.34 -4.06 -18.22
N CYS A 225 -0.28 -4.10 -17.03
CA CYS A 225 -0.76 -2.88 -16.38
C CYS A 225 0.41 -2.04 -15.87
N SER A 226 0.22 -0.73 -15.76
CA SER A 226 1.26 0.22 -15.32
C SER A 226 1.96 -0.22 -14.04
N ASN A 227 1.24 -0.71 -13.02
CA ASN A 227 1.86 -1.13 -11.76
C ASN A 227 2.62 -2.47 -11.85
N CYS A 228 2.21 -3.40 -12.73
CA CYS A 228 3.02 -4.59 -13.03
C CYS A 228 4.34 -4.20 -13.71
N ARG A 229 4.28 -3.30 -14.71
CA ARG A 229 5.49 -2.79 -15.40
C ARG A 229 6.43 -2.08 -14.43
N ARG A 230 5.91 -1.24 -13.54
CA ARG A 230 6.68 -0.60 -12.47
C ARG A 230 7.33 -1.62 -11.54
N ARG A 231 6.63 -2.70 -11.18
CA ARG A 231 7.18 -3.77 -10.34
C ARG A 231 8.35 -4.45 -11.05
N ILE A 232 8.15 -4.92 -12.29
CA ILE A 232 9.17 -5.61 -13.08
C ILE A 232 10.45 -4.76 -13.16
N LEU A 233 10.31 -3.48 -13.48
CA LEU A 233 11.45 -2.56 -13.55
C LEU A 233 12.12 -2.36 -12.19
N ALA A 234 11.35 -2.15 -11.12
CA ALA A 234 11.92 -1.92 -9.79
C ALA A 234 12.76 -3.12 -9.32
N PHE A 235 12.28 -4.35 -9.52
CA PHE A 235 13.06 -5.55 -9.18
C PHE A 235 14.30 -5.70 -10.06
N LYS A 236 14.19 -5.44 -11.36
CA LYS A 236 15.33 -5.43 -12.30
C LYS A 236 16.39 -4.40 -11.91
N GLU A 237 16.00 -3.16 -11.65
CA GLU A 237 16.87 -2.06 -11.23
C GLU A 237 17.51 -2.34 -9.87
N ALA A 238 16.76 -2.97 -8.96
CA ALA A 238 17.24 -3.38 -7.65
C ALA A 238 18.21 -4.58 -7.70
N ASN A 239 18.36 -5.22 -8.86
CA ASN A 239 19.11 -6.48 -9.04
C ASN A 239 18.62 -7.59 -8.10
N ILE A 240 17.31 -7.67 -7.91
CA ILE A 240 16.64 -8.66 -7.06
C ILE A 240 15.66 -9.46 -7.91
N LYS A 241 15.62 -10.77 -7.71
CA LYS A 241 14.71 -11.65 -8.46
C LYS A 241 13.27 -11.39 -8.05
N ASP A 242 12.43 -11.01 -9.00
CA ASP A 242 10.98 -10.93 -8.77
C ASP A 242 10.36 -12.33 -8.76
N PRO A 243 9.75 -12.79 -7.65
CA PRO A 243 9.10 -14.10 -7.61
C PRO A 243 7.67 -14.10 -8.17
N SER A 244 7.15 -12.95 -8.65
CA SER A 244 5.79 -12.87 -9.20
C SER A 244 5.60 -13.73 -10.44
N ILE A 245 4.40 -14.32 -10.55
CA ILE A 245 3.96 -15.04 -11.74
C ILE A 245 3.20 -14.08 -12.63
N TYR A 246 3.63 -13.94 -13.90
CA TYR A 246 3.01 -13.05 -14.86
C TYR A 246 2.30 -13.82 -15.97
N LEU A 247 1.10 -13.38 -16.38
CA LEU A 247 0.44 -13.91 -17.58
C LEU A 247 1.13 -13.47 -18.87
N LYS A 248 1.68 -12.25 -18.88
CA LYS A 248 2.41 -11.68 -20.02
C LYS A 248 3.76 -11.15 -19.52
N LEU A 249 4.85 -11.72 -20.00
CA LEU A 249 6.20 -11.18 -19.93
C LEU A 249 6.62 -10.95 -21.37
N ASP A 250 6.85 -9.68 -21.73
CA ASP A 250 7.45 -9.33 -23.02
C ASP A 250 8.97 -9.42 -22.94
#